data_AF-A0A2G9NVV5-F1
#
_entry.id   AF-A0A2G9NVV5-F1
#
_cell.length_a   1.000
_cell.length_b   1.000
_cell.length_c   1.000
_cell.angle_alpha   90.00
_cell.angle_beta   90.00
_cell.angle_gamma   90.00
#
_symmetry.space_group_name_H-M   'P 1'
#
loop_
_entity.id
_entity.type
_entity.pdbx_description
1 polymer ?
#
loop_
_entity_poly.entity_id
_entity_poly.type
_entity_poly.pdbx_seq_one_letter_code
_entity_poly.pdbx_strand_id
1 'polypeptide(L)'
;MKNKQLILSVILCLILFIIFVPFINFDNGIRCITTPCPADTTGSIVLWGVYHFSNIYFINYFNLIMGLIIAGIVSYFIIRVINR
;
A
#
# COMPACT_ATOMS: atom_id res chain seq x y z
N MET A 1 -21.10 4.34 -20.97
CA MET A 1 -19.71 4.83 -20.79
C MET A 1 -19.32 5.05 -19.32
N LYS A 2 -20.20 5.56 -18.44
CA LYS A 2 -19.90 5.82 -17.02
C LYS A 2 -19.38 4.61 -16.21
N ASN A 3 -19.96 3.41 -16.41
CA ASN A 3 -19.55 2.21 -15.66
C ASN A 3 -18.11 1.76 -15.95
N LYS A 4 -17.63 1.93 -17.19
CA LYS A 4 -16.25 1.56 -17.54
C LYS A 4 -15.22 2.46 -16.84
N GLN A 5 -15.53 3.76 -16.72
CA GLN A 5 -14.66 4.71 -16.03
C GLN A 5 -14.61 4.47 -14.52
N LEU A 6 -15.75 4.10 -13.92
CA LEU A 6 -15.81 3.72 -12.50
C LEU A 6 -14.92 2.50 -12.22
N ILE A 7 -15.07 1.44 -13.02
CA ILE A 7 -14.28 0.21 -12.88
C ILE A 7 -12.78 0.51 -13.00
N LEU A 8 -12.38 1.32 -13.99
CA LEU A 8 -10.99 1.73 -14.17
C LEU A 8 -10.46 2.48 -12.93
N SER A 9 -11.27 3.32 -12.29
CA SER A 9 -10.89 4.05 -11.08
C SER A 9 -10.70 3.14 -9.88
N VAL A 10 -11.57 2.14 -9.72
CA VAL A 10 -11.43 1.18 -8.62
C VAL A 10 -10.16 0.36 -8.81
N ILE A 11 -9.90 -0.12 -10.03
CA ILE A 11 -8.70 -0.90 -10.33
C ILE A 11 -7.44 -0.07 -10.08
N LEU A 12 -7.39 1.17 -10.58
CA LEU A 12 -6.24 2.05 -10.41
C LEU A 12 -6.02 2.40 -8.93
N CYS A 13 -7.08 2.67 -8.16
CA CYS A 13 -7.01 2.87 -6.72
C CYS A 13 -6.40 1.65 -6.00
N LEU A 14 -6.84 0.43 -6.32
CA LEU A 14 -6.30 -0.79 -5.73
C LEU A 14 -4.82 -0.98 -6.07
N ILE A 15 -4.42 -0.73 -7.32
CA ILE A 15 -3.03 -0.81 -7.76
C ILE A 15 -2.17 0.20 -6.99
N LEU A 16 -2.59 1.46 -6.93
CA LEU A 16 -1.87 2.51 -6.22
C LEU A 16 -1.75 2.20 -4.73
N PHE A 17 -2.82 1.68 -4.13
CA PHE A 17 -2.83 1.27 -2.72
C PHE A 17 -1.83 0.15 -2.45
N ILE A 18 -1.89 -0.93 -3.22
CA ILE A 18 -1.05 -2.13 -3.03
C ILE A 18 0.45 -1.81 -3.22
N ILE A 19 0.78 -0.94 -4.18
CA ILE A 19 2.17 -0.61 -4.54
C ILE A 19 2.74 0.45 -3.61
N PHE A 20 2.01 1.54 -3.36
CA PHE A 20 2.61 2.77 -2.81
C PHE A 20 2.24 3.05 -1.37
N VAL A 21 1.18 2.48 -0.80
CA VAL A 21 0.75 2.82 0.56
C VAL A 21 1.57 2.03 1.57
N PRO A 22 2.41 2.68 2.41
CA PRO A 22 3.20 2.01 3.41
C PRO A 22 2.40 1.89 4.72
N PHE A 23 1.85 0.71 4.98
CA PHE A 23 1.03 0.46 6.17
C PHE A 23 1.43 -0.80 6.95
N ILE A 24 2.38 -1.58 6.44
CA ILE A 24 2.86 -2.81 7.07
C ILE A 24 4.24 -2.53 7.66
N ASN A 25 4.42 -2.81 8.95
CA ASN A 25 5.74 -2.84 9.57
C ASN A 25 6.26 -4.28 9.58
N PHE A 26 7.45 -4.48 9.03
CA PHE A 26 8.11 -5.77 8.92
C PHE A 26 9.59 -5.65 9.29
N ASP A 27 10.25 -6.80 9.44
CA ASP A 27 11.66 -6.90 9.78
C ASP A 27 12.53 -6.13 8.77
N ASN A 28 13.55 -5.43 9.25
CA ASN A 28 14.55 -4.79 8.38
C ASN A 28 15.61 -5.80 7.88
N GLY A 29 15.52 -7.08 8.29
CA GLY A 29 16.42 -8.15 7.87
C GLY A 29 17.70 -8.23 8.71
N ILE A 30 17.79 -7.48 9.81
CA ILE A 30 18.88 -7.59 10.77
C ILE A 30 18.64 -8.86 11.60
N ARG A 31 19.62 -9.77 11.65
CA ARG A 31 19.53 -10.97 12.48
C ARG A 31 19.46 -10.59 13.96
N CYS A 32 18.27 -10.62 14.55
CA CYS A 32 18.12 -10.51 16.00
C CYS A 32 18.11 -11.90 16.65
N ILE A 33 18.58 -11.94 17.90
CA ILE A 33 18.59 -13.14 18.73
C ILE A 33 17.19 -13.42 19.31
N THR A 34 16.31 -12.41 19.35
CA THR A 34 14.95 -12.45 19.91
C THR A 34 13.92 -11.83 18.96
N THR A 35 12.72 -12.40 18.89
CA THR A 35 11.57 -11.84 18.15
C THR A 35 10.55 -11.23 19.12
N PRO A 36 9.87 -10.11 18.76
CA PRO A 36 10.01 -9.35 17.52
C PRO A 36 11.30 -8.52 17.46
N CYS A 37 11.94 -8.48 16.29
CA CYS A 37 13.01 -7.52 16.01
C CYS A 37 12.43 -6.10 16.01
N PRO A 38 13.23 -5.05 16.33
CA PRO A 38 12.82 -3.68 16.06
C PRO A 38 12.48 -3.53 14.56
N ALA A 39 11.20 -3.33 14.28
CA ALA A 39 10.69 -3.15 12.93
C ALA A 39 10.92 -1.69 12.52
N ASP A 40 12.07 -1.41 11.91
CA ASP A 40 12.40 -0.04 11.44
C ASP A 40 11.85 0.25 10.04
N THR A 41 11.29 -0.76 9.35
CA THR A 41 10.82 -0.62 7.97
C THR A 41 9.29 -0.68 7.89
N THR A 42 8.68 0.42 7.48
CA THR A 42 7.27 0.48 7.05
C THR A 42 7.21 0.40 5.52
N GLY A 43 6.41 -0.53 5.00
CA GLY A 43 6.29 -0.75 3.56
C GLY A 43 4.89 -1.10 3.10
N SER A 44 4.74 -1.18 1.78
CA SER A 44 3.52 -1.62 1.11
C SER A 44 3.47 -3.14 0.99
N ILE A 45 2.32 -3.67 0.53
CA ILE A 45 2.14 -5.11 0.30
C ILE A 45 3.17 -5.64 -0.70
N VAL A 46 3.43 -4.88 -1.78
CA VAL A 46 4.43 -5.28 -2.78
C VAL A 46 5.82 -5.30 -2.19
N LEU A 47 6.18 -4.29 -1.38
CA LEU A 47 7.49 -4.23 -0.75
C LEU A 47 7.71 -5.42 0.17
N TRP A 48 6.70 -5.78 0.97
CA TRP A 48 6.75 -6.97 1.81
C TRP A 48 6.94 -8.26 1.00
N GLY A 49 6.17 -8.43 -0.10
CA GLY A 49 6.21 -9.63 -0.93
C GLY A 49 7.51 -9.78 -1.74
N VAL A 50 8.06 -8.70 -2.29
CA VAL A 50 9.31 -8.74 -3.09
C VAL A 50 10.51 -9.10 -2.21
N TYR A 51 10.61 -8.50 -1.04
CA TYR A 51 11.75 -8.70 -0.14
C TYR A 51 11.66 -9.96 0.73
N HIS A 52 10.59 -10.76 0.59
CA HIS A 52 10.41 -12.04 1.31
C HIS A 52 10.56 -11.89 2.83
N PHE A 53 10.15 -10.76 3.41
CA PHE A 53 10.22 -10.56 4.85
C PHE A 53 9.30 -11.56 5.56
N SER A 54 9.87 -12.36 6.45
CA SER A 54 9.18 -13.54 6.98
C SER A 54 8.06 -13.22 7.96
N ASN A 55 8.09 -12.05 8.61
CA ASN A 55 7.16 -11.69 9.68
C ASN A 55 6.60 -10.27 9.53
N ILE A 56 5.27 -10.16 9.63
CA ILE A 56 4.56 -8.89 9.81
C ILE A 56 4.42 -8.67 11.31
N TYR A 57 4.96 -7.56 11.82
CA TYR A 57 4.91 -7.26 13.25
C TYR A 57 3.73 -6.39 13.63
N PHE A 58 3.43 -5.40 12.79
CA PHE A 58 2.41 -4.41 13.09
C PHE A 58 1.77 -3.89 11.81
N ILE A 59 0.44 -3.71 11.86
CA ILE A 59 -0.35 -3.09 10.80
C ILE A 59 -0.74 -1.70 11.29
N ASN A 60 -0.26 -0.66 10.61
CA ASN A 60 -0.63 0.71 10.90
C ASN A 60 -1.98 1.03 10.24
N TYR A 61 -3.07 0.82 10.99
CA TYR A 61 -4.44 1.07 10.53
C TYR A 61 -4.69 2.53 10.15
N PHE A 62 -4.01 3.48 10.79
CA PHE A 62 -4.12 4.89 10.42
C PHE A 62 -3.55 5.14 9.02
N ASN A 63 -2.34 4.64 8.74
CA ASN A 63 -1.73 4.73 7.40
C ASN A 63 -2.56 3.98 6.36
N LEU A 64 -3.16 2.84 6.73
CA LEU A 64 -4.04 2.06 5.86
C LEU A 64 -5.25 2.89 5.41
N ILE A 65 -5.99 3.48 6.35
CA ILE A 65 -7.19 4.27 6.05
C ILE A 65 -6.82 5.53 5.24
N MET A 66 -5.79 6.26 5.69
CA MET A 66 -5.34 7.47 5.02
C MET A 66 -4.83 7.17 3.60
N GLY A 67 -4.08 6.09 3.43
CA GLY A 67 -3.58 5.66 2.14
C GLY A 67 -4.69 5.27 1.16
N LEU A 68 -5.76 4.61 1.64
CA LEU A 68 -6.91 4.26 0.81
C LEU A 68 -7.68 5.51 0.34
N ILE A 69 -7.85 6.50 1.22
CA ILE A 69 -8.48 7.78 0.87
C ILE A 69 -7.63 8.52 -0.19
N ILE A 70 -6.32 8.63 0.04
CA ILE A 70 -5.40 9.32 -0.88
C ILE A 70 -5.34 8.60 -2.23
N ALA A 71 -5.21 7.26 -2.25
CA ALA A 71 -5.19 6.47 -3.48
C ALA A 71 -6.49 6.65 -4.29
N GLY A 72 -7.64 6.72 -3.62
CA GLY A 72 -8.92 7.00 -4.25
C GLY A 72 -8.99 8.38 -4.90
N ILE A 73 -8.55 9.41 -4.18
CA ILE A 73 -8.50 10.79 -4.68
C ILE A 73 -7.56 10.88 -5.90
N VAL A 74 -6.34 10.38 -5.76
CA VAL A 74 -5.34 10.37 -6.85
C VAL A 74 -5.87 9.62 -8.07
N SER A 75 -6.50 8.47 -7.85
CA SER A 75 -7.07 7.68 -8.94
C SER A 75 -8.17 8.44 -9.69
N TYR A 76 -9.03 9.14 -8.97
CA TYR A 76 -10.07 9.97 -9.57
C TYR A 76 -9.47 11.09 -10.43
N PHE A 77 -8.44 11.78 -9.91
CA PHE A 77 -7.75 12.83 -10.65
C PHE A 77 -7.06 12.31 -11.92
N ILE A 78 -6.36 11.18 -11.86
CA ILE A 78 -5.69 10.57 -13.02
C ILE A 78 -6.70 10.30 -14.14
N ILE A 79 -7.83 9.68 -13.82
CA ILE A 79 -8.86 9.37 -14.82
C ILE A 79 -9.51 10.63 -15.37
N ARG A 80 -9.68 11.67 -14.56
CA ARG A 80 -10.21 12.95 -15.03
C ARG A 80 -9.25 13.65 -15.99
N VAL A 81 -7.95 13.54 -15.77
CA VAL A 81 -6.92 14.09 -16.66
C VAL A 81 -6.84 13.30 -17.96
N ILE A 82 -6.91 11.97 -17.91
CA ILE A 82 -6.87 11.10 -19.10
C ILE A 82 -8.10 11.26 -20.00
N ASN A 83 -9.26 11.54 -19.42
CA ASN A 83 -10.51 11.72 -20.17
C ASN A 83 -10.77 13.17 -20.63
N ARG A 84 -9.85 14.11 -20.35
CA ARG A 84 -9.88 15.46 -20.93
C ARG A 84 -9.20 15.44 -22.29
#